data_AF-A0A2H3BWK7-F1
#
_entry.id   AF-A0A2H3BWK7-F1
#
_cell.length_a   1.000
_cell.length_b   1.000
_cell.length_c   1.000
_cell.angle_alpha   90.00
_cell.angle_beta   90.00
_cell.angle_gamma   90.00
#
_symmetry.space_group_name_H-M   'P 1'
#
loop_
_entity.id
_entity.type
_entity.pdbx_description
1 polymer ?
#
loop_
_entity_poly.entity_id
_entity_poly.type
_entity_poly.pdbx_seq_one_letter_code
_entity_poly.pdbx_strand_id
1 'polypeptide(L)'
;ILSVSVRPCKFRFLFLLPILFLATYIVCHGEGPQAMVANIIVSDLVLRSVDFMVLTDVQRILRRKDQPKDEDISTAPFLRRLRWGFTLVYSPRGVGWTHEPILPPITSDRTRFLLKQTFRVVCCIVLSDMVAILVPYHAGISSWSGAALGAGLIGLSAYSSLGMAYGSLTIVVVGIGLWRPEECPWMYGHLRGAYTLVWHQVFRRPFTSPGRYLSREVLKLPRGSYASSLIQLYTAFFLSASLHLVMIYGGVKTWELDVFVVFFAQAGVVTLETVIISLGRRLGVPEHPAWRCAGYIWVA
;
A
#
# COMPACT_ATOMS: atom_id res chain seq x y z
N ILE A 1 -12.06 1.35 -14.22
CA ILE A 1 -13.35 0.61 -14.07
C ILE A 1 -13.71 -0.12 -15.36
N LEU A 2 -13.86 0.56 -16.50
CA LEU A 2 -14.20 -0.11 -17.77
C LEU A 2 -13.28 -1.31 -18.10
N SER A 3 -11.96 -1.13 -17.92
CA SER A 3 -10.97 -2.19 -18.16
C SER A 3 -11.22 -3.50 -17.39
N VAL A 4 -11.72 -3.41 -16.15
CA VAL A 4 -12.02 -4.58 -15.30
C VAL A 4 -13.42 -5.14 -15.53
N SER A 5 -14.26 -4.45 -16.30
CA SER A 5 -15.66 -4.84 -16.60
C SER A 5 -15.81 -5.48 -17.98
N VAL A 6 -14.91 -5.17 -18.92
CA VAL A 6 -14.85 -5.83 -20.24
C VAL A 6 -14.39 -7.28 -20.05
N ARG A 7 -14.96 -8.20 -20.85
CA ARG A 7 -14.59 -9.62 -20.83
C ARG A 7 -13.08 -9.79 -21.02
N PRO A 8 -12.47 -10.87 -20.48
CA PRO A 8 -11.06 -11.16 -20.70
C PRO A 8 -10.73 -11.17 -22.19
N CYS A 9 -9.81 -10.29 -22.59
CA CYS A 9 -9.36 -10.19 -23.97
C CYS A 9 -7.90 -9.75 -24.00
N LYS A 10 -7.18 -10.11 -25.07
CA LYS A 10 -5.77 -9.79 -25.26
C LYS A 10 -5.48 -8.29 -25.40
N PHE A 11 -6.49 -7.48 -25.67
CA PHE A 11 -6.37 -6.03 -25.89
C PHE A 11 -6.72 -5.19 -24.66
N ARG A 12 -6.97 -5.82 -23.49
CA ARG A 12 -7.31 -5.10 -22.25
C ARG A 12 -6.23 -4.09 -21.84
N PHE A 13 -4.97 -4.34 -22.19
CA PHE A 13 -3.85 -3.42 -21.91
C PHE A 13 -4.00 -2.05 -22.59
N LEU A 14 -4.80 -1.90 -23.66
CA LEU A 14 -5.01 -0.61 -24.32
C LEU A 14 -5.65 0.43 -23.40
N PHE A 15 -6.41 0.00 -22.39
CA PHE A 15 -6.95 0.90 -21.36
C PHE A 15 -5.86 1.53 -20.47
N LEU A 16 -4.62 1.05 -20.53
CA LEU A 16 -3.48 1.62 -19.82
C LEU A 16 -2.97 2.90 -20.47
N LEU A 17 -3.11 3.05 -21.80
CA LEU A 17 -2.61 4.19 -22.57
C LEU A 17 -3.08 5.56 -22.04
N PRO A 18 -4.39 5.82 -21.84
CA PRO A 18 -4.84 7.11 -21.29
C PRO A 18 -4.36 7.34 -19.86
N ILE A 19 -4.14 6.28 -19.08
CA ILE A 19 -3.64 6.37 -17.70
C ILE A 19 -2.17 6.77 -17.70
N LEU A 20 -1.36 6.17 -18.58
CA LEU A 20 0.04 6.54 -18.76
C LEU A 20 0.17 7.98 -19.27
N PHE A 21 -0.66 8.38 -20.24
CA PHE A 21 -0.67 9.75 -20.73
C PHE A 21 -0.97 10.75 -19.59
N LEU A 22 -2.03 10.50 -18.80
CA LEU A 22 -2.37 11.32 -17.65
C LEU A 22 -1.24 11.35 -16.60
N ALA A 23 -0.65 10.20 -16.30
CA ALA A 23 0.47 10.08 -15.37
C ALA A 23 1.68 10.90 -15.83
N THR A 24 2.10 10.74 -17.08
CA THR A 24 3.19 11.51 -17.66
C THR A 24 2.88 13.00 -17.66
N TYR A 25 1.66 13.40 -18.04
CA TYR A 25 1.26 14.80 -18.02
C TYR A 25 1.38 15.41 -16.62
N ILE A 26 0.84 14.76 -15.59
CA ILE A 26 0.89 15.22 -14.20
C ILE A 26 2.34 15.30 -13.71
N VAL A 27 3.14 14.26 -13.94
CA VAL A 27 4.54 14.22 -13.48
C VAL A 27 5.37 15.32 -14.16
N CYS A 28 5.20 15.52 -15.47
CA CYS A 28 5.96 16.52 -16.22
C CYS A 28 5.55 17.96 -15.83
N HIS A 29 4.27 18.25 -15.68
CA HIS A 29 3.78 19.63 -15.57
C HIS A 29 3.39 20.07 -14.15
N GLY A 30 3.12 19.14 -13.23
CA GLY A 30 2.73 19.49 -11.86
C GLY A 30 3.94 19.84 -10.99
N GLU A 31 3.92 20.95 -10.28
CA GLU A 31 5.01 21.40 -9.39
C GLU A 31 4.50 21.76 -7.99
N GLY A 32 5.38 21.59 -6.99
CA GLY A 32 5.13 21.97 -5.60
C GLY A 32 4.45 20.88 -4.76
N PRO A 33 4.03 21.21 -3.52
CA PRO A 33 3.52 20.22 -2.56
C PRO A 33 2.31 19.43 -3.06
N GLN A 34 1.44 20.07 -3.85
CA GLN A 34 0.24 19.44 -4.42
C GLN A 34 0.62 18.39 -5.48
N ALA A 35 1.68 18.66 -6.25
CA ALA A 35 2.19 17.74 -7.25
C ALA A 35 2.83 16.49 -6.61
N MET A 36 3.43 16.60 -5.43
CA MET A 36 3.88 15.41 -4.68
C MET A 36 2.71 14.45 -4.41
N VAL A 37 1.59 14.97 -3.91
CA VAL A 37 0.39 14.18 -3.62
C VAL A 37 -0.22 13.62 -4.91
N ALA A 38 -0.33 14.44 -5.96
CA ALA A 38 -0.83 14.01 -7.26
C ALA A 38 0.04 12.89 -7.85
N ASN A 39 1.37 12.98 -7.71
CA ASN A 39 2.32 11.98 -8.15
C ASN A 39 2.17 10.65 -7.41
N ILE A 40 1.90 10.65 -6.10
CA ILE A 40 1.57 9.43 -5.35
C ILE A 40 0.30 8.78 -5.90
N ILE A 41 -0.77 9.57 -6.06
CA ILE A 41 -2.09 9.08 -6.51
C ILE A 41 -1.98 8.48 -7.91
N VAL A 42 -1.30 9.17 -8.82
CA VAL A 42 -1.20 8.71 -10.20
C VAL A 42 -0.24 7.52 -10.33
N SER A 43 0.81 7.46 -9.51
CA SER A 43 1.69 6.28 -9.43
C SER A 43 0.94 5.05 -8.92
N ASP A 44 0.14 5.17 -7.85
CA ASP A 44 -0.74 4.09 -7.38
C ASP A 44 -1.71 3.65 -8.47
N LEU A 45 -2.33 4.60 -9.18
CA LEU A 45 -3.24 4.34 -10.28
C LEU A 45 -2.55 3.55 -11.40
N VAL A 46 -1.33 3.95 -11.81
CA VAL A 46 -0.53 3.23 -12.82
C VAL A 46 -0.23 1.82 -12.35
N LEU A 47 0.29 1.64 -11.14
CA LEU A 47 0.66 0.32 -10.62
C LEU A 47 -0.53 -0.64 -10.52
N ARG A 48 -1.68 -0.15 -10.05
CA ARG A 48 -2.93 -0.93 -10.03
C ARG A 48 -3.42 -1.25 -11.43
N SER A 49 -3.31 -0.30 -12.36
CA SER A 49 -3.73 -0.50 -13.74
C SER A 49 -2.87 -1.55 -14.43
N VAL A 50 -1.56 -1.55 -14.19
CA VAL A 50 -0.66 -2.61 -14.66
C VAL A 50 -1.09 -3.97 -14.10
N ASP A 51 -1.35 -4.08 -12.79
CA ASP A 51 -1.85 -5.32 -12.21
C ASP A 51 -3.17 -5.78 -12.86
N PHE A 52 -4.16 -4.91 -12.95
CA PHE A 52 -5.51 -5.28 -13.38
C PHE A 52 -5.67 -5.45 -14.88
N MET A 53 -4.84 -4.80 -15.70
CA MET A 53 -4.98 -4.79 -17.15
C MET A 53 -3.95 -5.67 -17.86
N VAL A 54 -2.80 -5.92 -17.23
CA VAL A 54 -1.66 -6.63 -17.85
C VAL A 54 -1.33 -7.92 -17.10
N LEU A 55 -1.14 -7.85 -15.78
CA LEU A 55 -0.54 -8.97 -15.02
C LEU A 55 -1.57 -10.01 -14.57
N THR A 56 -2.77 -9.56 -14.21
CA THR A 56 -3.81 -10.41 -13.61
C THR A 56 -5.05 -10.41 -14.49
N ASP A 57 -5.52 -11.60 -14.86
CA ASP A 57 -6.88 -11.73 -15.38
C ASP A 57 -7.90 -11.58 -14.24
N VAL A 58 -8.27 -10.32 -13.98
CA VAL A 58 -9.03 -9.93 -12.77
C VAL A 58 -10.33 -10.71 -12.59
N GLN A 59 -11.07 -10.97 -13.67
CA GLN A 59 -12.37 -11.66 -13.58
C GLN A 59 -12.24 -13.16 -13.31
N ARG A 60 -11.08 -13.77 -13.65
CA ARG A 60 -10.84 -15.20 -13.43
C ARG A 60 -10.12 -15.48 -12.12
N ILE A 61 -9.20 -14.60 -11.74
CA ILE A 61 -8.32 -14.80 -10.58
C ILE A 61 -8.92 -14.16 -9.32
N LEU A 62 -9.52 -12.98 -9.42
CA LEU A 62 -10.04 -12.26 -8.25
C LEU A 62 -11.50 -12.61 -8.02
N ARG A 63 -11.85 -12.84 -6.76
CA ARG A 63 -13.21 -13.20 -6.36
C ARG A 63 -13.54 -12.52 -5.04
N ARG A 64 -14.81 -12.18 -4.85
CA ARG A 64 -15.29 -11.76 -3.54
C ARG A 64 -15.48 -12.99 -2.64
N LYS A 65 -15.39 -12.81 -1.33
CA LYS A 65 -15.56 -13.90 -0.35
C LYS A 65 -16.98 -14.43 -0.29
N ASP A 66 -17.96 -13.56 -0.56
CA ASP A 66 -19.39 -13.88 -0.62
C ASP A 66 -19.84 -14.40 -1.99
N GLN A 67 -18.94 -14.45 -2.98
CA GLN A 67 -19.24 -14.95 -4.31
C GLN A 67 -19.26 -16.49 -4.32
N PRO A 68 -20.31 -17.15 -4.84
CA PRO A 68 -20.34 -18.60 -5.04
C PRO A 68 -19.13 -19.09 -5.86
N LYS A 69 -18.60 -20.28 -5.52
CA LYS A 69 -17.37 -20.81 -6.15
C LYS A 69 -17.55 -21.14 -7.64
N ASP A 70 -18.77 -21.48 -8.03
CA ASP A 70 -19.25 -21.79 -9.36
C ASP A 70 -19.59 -20.54 -10.19
N GLU A 71 -19.75 -19.37 -9.55
CA GLU A 71 -20.04 -18.13 -10.25
C GLU A 71 -18.81 -17.59 -11.00
N ASP A 72 -18.85 -17.65 -12.33
CA ASP A 72 -17.90 -16.97 -13.21
C ASP A 72 -18.43 -15.58 -13.60
N ILE A 73 -17.85 -14.54 -13.01
CA ILE A 73 -18.24 -13.15 -13.31
C ILE A 73 -17.96 -12.78 -14.78
N SER A 74 -17.05 -13.47 -15.48
CA SER A 74 -16.72 -13.15 -16.86
C SER A 74 -17.87 -13.43 -17.84
N THR A 75 -18.71 -14.42 -17.52
CA THR A 75 -19.88 -14.80 -18.34
C THR A 75 -21.11 -13.93 -18.04
N ALA A 76 -21.14 -13.26 -16.89
CA ALA A 76 -22.26 -12.43 -16.46
C ALA A 76 -22.60 -11.26 -17.42
N PRO A 77 -23.82 -10.70 -17.37
CA PRO A 77 -24.16 -9.49 -18.11
C PRO A 77 -23.25 -8.30 -17.77
N PHE A 78 -23.09 -7.37 -18.71
CA PHE A 78 -22.15 -6.24 -18.57
C PHE A 78 -22.39 -5.41 -17.31
N LEU A 79 -23.64 -5.09 -16.97
CA LEU A 79 -23.95 -4.30 -15.77
C LEU A 79 -23.53 -4.99 -14.47
N ARG A 80 -23.64 -6.32 -14.41
CA ARG A 80 -23.16 -7.11 -13.26
C ARG A 80 -21.64 -7.06 -13.17
N ARG A 81 -20.93 -7.20 -14.30
CA ARG A 81 -19.47 -7.01 -14.36
C ARG A 81 -19.04 -5.58 -14.02
N LEU A 82 -19.81 -4.58 -14.42
CA LEU A 82 -19.55 -3.18 -14.13
C LEU A 82 -19.65 -2.90 -12.64
N ARG A 83 -20.72 -3.39 -11.99
CA ARG A 83 -20.90 -3.28 -10.54
C ARG A 83 -19.81 -4.04 -9.78
N TRP A 84 -19.46 -5.25 -10.22
CA TRP A 84 -18.34 -6.02 -9.64
C TRP A 84 -16.99 -5.30 -9.82
N GLY A 85 -16.75 -4.72 -10.99
CA GLY A 85 -15.53 -3.96 -11.27
C GLY A 85 -15.43 -2.69 -10.44
N PHE A 86 -16.56 -2.03 -10.19
CA PHE A 86 -16.66 -0.89 -9.28
C PHE A 86 -16.26 -1.29 -7.85
N THR A 87 -16.79 -2.39 -7.31
CA THR A 87 -16.43 -2.84 -5.96
C THR A 87 -14.97 -3.27 -5.85
N LEU A 88 -14.36 -3.76 -6.94
CA LEU A 88 -12.92 -4.08 -6.97
C LEU A 88 -12.06 -2.82 -6.93
N VAL A 89 -12.33 -1.86 -7.82
CA VAL A 89 -11.52 -0.62 -7.95
C VAL A 89 -11.58 0.22 -6.68
N TYR A 90 -12.75 0.26 -6.03
CA TYR A 90 -12.95 1.01 -4.79
C TYR A 90 -12.72 0.19 -3.51
N SER A 91 -12.23 -1.05 -3.61
CA SER A 91 -11.70 -1.79 -2.46
C SER A 91 -10.17 -1.84 -2.57
N PRO A 92 -9.47 -0.72 -2.34
CA PRO A 92 -8.04 -0.59 -2.61
C PRO A 92 -7.17 -1.54 -1.76
N ARG A 93 -7.71 -1.99 -0.63
CA ARG A 93 -7.10 -2.98 0.28
C ARG A 93 -7.61 -4.41 0.04
N GLY A 94 -8.58 -4.61 -0.84
CA GLY A 94 -9.18 -5.91 -1.09
C GLY A 94 -10.03 -6.44 0.07
N VAL A 95 -10.63 -5.56 0.87
CA VAL A 95 -11.59 -5.96 1.92
C VAL A 95 -12.83 -6.56 1.26
N GLY A 96 -13.24 -7.75 1.71
CA GLY A 96 -14.26 -8.58 1.10
C GLY A 96 -13.78 -9.45 -0.06
N TRP A 97 -12.49 -9.46 -0.39
CA TRP A 97 -11.92 -10.21 -1.52
C TRP A 97 -11.05 -11.39 -1.07
N THR A 98 -10.81 -12.35 -1.96
CA THR A 98 -9.95 -13.52 -1.69
C THR A 98 -8.50 -13.16 -1.35
N HIS A 99 -8.06 -11.95 -1.68
CA HIS A 99 -6.71 -11.43 -1.41
C HIS A 99 -6.67 -10.42 -0.25
N GLU A 100 -7.74 -10.38 0.56
CA GLU A 100 -7.84 -9.52 1.74
C GLU A 100 -6.62 -9.68 2.68
N PRO A 101 -6.07 -8.59 3.22
CA PRO A 101 -5.03 -8.65 4.25
C PRO A 101 -5.60 -9.13 5.59
N ILE A 102 -4.72 -9.42 6.54
CA ILE A 102 -5.16 -9.65 7.92
C ILE A 102 -5.70 -8.33 8.47
N LEU A 103 -6.94 -8.34 8.95
CA LEU A 103 -7.63 -7.14 9.43
C LEU A 103 -7.66 -7.07 10.96
N PRO A 104 -7.60 -5.85 11.53
CA PRO A 104 -7.92 -5.62 12.95
C PRO A 104 -9.37 -6.02 13.28
N PRO A 105 -9.77 -6.26 14.56
CA PRO A 105 -11.17 -6.46 14.90
C PRO A 105 -12.05 -5.34 14.36
N ILE A 106 -13.11 -5.75 13.68
CA ILE A 106 -14.01 -4.91 12.93
C ILE A 106 -15.32 -4.79 13.72
N THR A 107 -15.91 -3.60 13.71
CA THR A 107 -17.24 -3.40 14.29
C THR A 107 -18.25 -3.28 13.16
N SER A 108 -19.39 -3.96 13.32
CA SER A 108 -20.55 -3.83 12.45
C SER A 108 -21.44 -2.64 12.79
N ASP A 109 -21.25 -2.05 13.97
CA ASP A 109 -22.08 -0.96 14.46
C ASP A 109 -21.66 0.37 13.81
N ARG A 110 -22.61 1.00 13.10
CA ARG A 110 -22.36 2.23 12.34
C ARG A 110 -21.96 3.39 13.23
N THR A 111 -22.64 3.58 14.35
CA THR A 111 -22.39 4.71 15.26
C THR A 111 -21.02 4.59 15.92
N ARG A 112 -20.69 3.40 16.43
CA ARG A 112 -19.38 3.09 17.01
C ARG A 112 -18.27 3.22 16.00
N PHE A 113 -18.50 2.80 14.76
CA PHE A 113 -17.55 3.00 13.66
C PHE A 113 -17.28 4.49 13.44
N LEU A 114 -18.32 5.29 13.25
CA LEU A 114 -18.20 6.73 12.98
C LEU A 114 -17.50 7.45 14.13
N LEU A 115 -17.88 7.20 15.39
CA LEU A 115 -17.21 7.79 16.56
C LEU A 115 -15.72 7.43 16.61
N LYS A 116 -15.39 6.15 16.42
CA LYS A 116 -13.99 5.67 16.44
C LYS A 116 -13.18 6.27 15.30
N GLN A 117 -13.76 6.41 14.12
CA GLN A 117 -13.07 6.94 12.95
C GLN A 117 -12.88 8.45 13.06
N THR A 118 -13.89 9.19 13.54
CA THR A 118 -13.77 10.62 13.86
C THR A 118 -12.67 10.87 14.87
N PHE A 119 -12.62 10.10 15.96
CA PHE A 119 -11.55 10.21 16.95
C PHE A 119 -10.17 10.02 16.31
N ARG A 120 -9.99 9.01 15.45
CA ARG A 120 -8.73 8.79 14.73
C ARG A 120 -8.35 9.94 13.81
N VAL A 121 -9.32 10.51 13.08
CA VAL A 121 -9.08 11.68 12.22
C VAL A 121 -8.64 12.87 13.07
N VAL A 122 -9.31 13.15 14.19
CA VAL A 122 -8.89 14.19 15.12
C VAL A 122 -7.47 13.96 15.65
N CYS A 123 -7.13 12.73 16.05
CA CYS A 123 -5.75 12.40 16.42
C CYS A 123 -4.76 12.66 15.29
N CYS A 124 -5.10 12.31 14.04
CA CYS A 124 -4.22 12.57 12.90
C CYS A 124 -4.07 14.07 12.63
N ILE A 125 -5.11 14.89 12.82
CA ILE A 125 -5.02 16.36 12.73
C ILE A 125 -4.04 16.90 13.77
N VAL A 126 -4.19 16.51 15.04
CA VAL A 126 -3.29 16.93 16.12
C VAL A 126 -1.85 16.50 15.84
N LEU A 127 -1.64 15.25 15.40
CA LEU A 127 -0.31 14.78 15.02
C LEU A 127 0.28 15.56 13.83
N SER A 128 -0.54 15.92 12.85
CA SER A 128 -0.11 16.73 11.72
C SER A 128 0.33 18.13 12.14
N ASP A 129 -0.42 18.74 13.08
CA ASP A 129 -0.09 20.06 13.62
C ASP A 129 1.22 20.01 14.45
N MET A 130 1.36 19.00 15.31
CA MET A 130 2.61 18.76 16.04
C MET A 130 3.82 18.59 15.10
N VAL A 131 3.68 17.81 14.02
CA VAL A 131 4.76 17.64 13.04
C VAL A 131 5.09 18.95 12.34
N ALA A 132 4.07 19.73 11.94
CA ALA A 132 4.27 21.03 11.29
C ALA A 132 5.04 22.02 12.19
N ILE A 133 4.81 21.97 13.50
CA ILE A 133 5.57 22.76 14.48
C ILE A 133 7.00 22.23 14.62
N LEU A 134 7.20 20.91 14.72
CA LEU A 134 8.50 20.30 15.03
C LEU A 134 9.49 20.27 13.86
N VAL A 135 9.01 20.17 12.62
CA VAL A 135 9.87 20.07 11.41
C VAL A 135 10.83 21.27 11.26
N PRO A 136 10.39 22.54 11.40
CA PRO A 136 11.28 23.69 11.39
C PRO A 136 12.37 23.66 12.48
N TYR A 137 12.04 23.20 13.69
CA TYR A 137 13.01 23.09 14.79
C TYR A 137 14.04 21.98 14.55
N HIS A 138 13.63 20.88 13.90
CA HIS A 138 14.55 19.79 13.53
C HIS A 138 15.61 20.24 12.53
N ALA A 139 15.28 21.14 11.59
CA ALA A 139 16.19 21.55 10.51
C ALA A 139 17.54 22.14 11.00
N GLY A 140 17.63 22.52 12.28
CA GLY A 140 18.87 23.01 12.91
C GLY A 140 19.74 21.94 13.59
N ILE A 141 19.34 20.66 13.63
CA ILE A 141 20.06 19.61 14.39
C ILE A 141 20.87 18.72 13.42
N SER A 142 22.14 19.06 13.20
CA SER A 142 23.06 18.28 12.35
C SER A 142 23.76 17.15 13.14
N SER A 143 22.98 16.18 13.62
CA SER A 143 23.49 14.98 14.31
C SER A 143 22.76 13.71 13.83
N TRP A 144 23.29 12.53 14.17
CA TRP A 144 22.59 11.26 13.90
C TRP A 144 21.21 11.21 14.59
N SER A 145 21.11 11.80 15.79
CA SER A 145 19.85 11.91 16.53
C SER A 145 18.88 12.88 15.87
N GLY A 146 19.39 13.97 15.28
CA GLY A 146 18.64 14.85 14.39
C GLY A 146 18.07 14.06 13.20
N ALA A 147 18.92 13.38 12.44
CA ALA A 147 18.49 12.59 11.28
C ALA A 147 17.42 11.53 11.62
N ALA A 148 17.58 10.81 12.74
CA ALA A 148 16.59 9.85 13.21
C ALA A 148 15.25 10.53 13.58
N LEU A 149 15.31 11.68 14.27
CA LEU A 149 14.13 12.47 14.58
C LEU A 149 13.44 12.97 13.30
N GLY A 150 14.20 13.47 12.32
CA GLY A 150 13.68 13.91 11.03
C GLY A 150 12.97 12.80 10.26
N ALA A 151 13.59 11.62 10.19
CA ALA A 151 12.96 10.44 9.59
C ALA A 151 11.65 10.05 10.31
N GLY A 152 11.64 10.09 11.64
CA GLY A 152 10.45 9.86 12.45
C GLY A 152 9.34 10.88 12.20
N LEU A 153 9.68 12.17 12.08
CA LEU A 153 8.72 13.23 11.76
C LEU A 153 8.14 13.09 10.34
N ILE A 154 8.96 12.71 9.35
CA ILE A 154 8.50 12.41 7.98
C ILE A 154 7.54 11.21 8.01
N GLY A 155 7.89 10.15 8.73
CA GLY A 155 7.02 9.00 8.93
C GLY A 155 5.70 9.40 9.59
N LEU A 156 5.74 10.22 10.65
CA LEU A 156 4.54 10.68 11.33
C LEU A 156 3.66 11.58 10.45
N SER A 157 4.27 12.42 9.61
CA SER A 157 3.59 13.22 8.58
C SER A 157 2.84 12.33 7.59
N ALA A 158 3.52 11.32 7.02
CA ALA A 158 2.88 10.39 6.10
C ALA A 158 1.73 9.62 6.78
N TYR A 159 1.92 9.21 8.04
CA TYR A 159 0.91 8.51 8.82
C TYR A 159 -0.34 9.37 9.04
N SER A 160 -0.16 10.62 9.44
CA SER A 160 -1.27 11.54 9.71
C SER A 160 -1.99 11.94 8.43
N SER A 161 -1.26 12.31 7.37
CA SER A 161 -1.86 12.74 6.09
C SER A 161 -2.73 11.65 5.45
N LEU A 162 -2.21 10.43 5.30
CA LEU A 162 -3.00 9.32 4.76
C LEU A 162 -4.11 8.91 5.71
N GLY A 163 -3.80 8.92 7.02
CA GLY A 163 -4.70 8.82 8.16
C GLY A 163 -5.99 9.60 7.96
N MET A 164 -5.82 10.92 7.83
CA MET A 164 -6.89 11.88 7.63
C MET A 164 -7.64 11.63 6.33
N ALA A 165 -6.93 11.49 5.20
CA ALA A 165 -7.57 11.36 3.89
C ALA A 165 -8.53 10.16 3.81
N TYR A 166 -8.07 8.97 4.21
CA TYR A 166 -8.90 7.77 4.23
C TYR A 166 -9.94 7.81 5.35
N GLY A 167 -9.58 8.30 6.54
CA GLY A 167 -10.52 8.45 7.66
C GLY A 167 -11.73 9.31 7.28
N SER A 168 -11.49 10.49 6.75
CA SER A 168 -12.53 11.41 6.28
C SER A 168 -13.40 10.80 5.19
N LEU A 169 -12.80 10.15 4.19
CA LEU A 169 -13.56 9.47 3.14
C LEU A 169 -14.47 8.39 3.72
N THR A 170 -13.95 7.53 4.60
CA THR A 170 -14.73 6.45 5.22
C THR A 170 -15.85 6.94 6.12
N ILE A 171 -15.66 8.06 6.83
CA ILE A 171 -16.73 8.71 7.61
C ILE A 171 -17.88 9.14 6.69
N VAL A 172 -17.56 9.78 5.56
CA VAL A 172 -18.57 10.26 4.60
C VAL A 172 -19.32 9.08 3.98
N VAL A 173 -18.61 8.10 3.39
CA VAL A 173 -19.27 6.99 2.66
C VAL A 173 -20.06 6.06 3.57
N VAL A 174 -19.61 5.83 4.81
CA VAL A 174 -20.38 5.03 5.80
C VAL A 174 -21.52 5.86 6.39
N GLY A 175 -21.31 7.16 6.60
CA GLY A 175 -22.32 8.09 7.12
C GLY A 175 -23.55 8.19 6.23
N ILE A 176 -23.34 8.27 4.90
CA ILE A 176 -24.42 8.28 3.91
C ILE A 176 -24.97 6.88 3.57
N GLY A 177 -24.40 5.83 4.17
CA GLY A 177 -24.85 4.44 3.96
C GLY A 177 -24.44 3.82 2.62
N LEU A 178 -23.43 4.38 1.94
CA LEU A 178 -22.93 3.81 0.69
C LEU A 178 -22.20 2.48 0.94
N TRP A 179 -21.36 2.43 1.97
CA TRP A 179 -20.61 1.24 2.39
C TRP A 179 -20.89 0.87 3.84
N ARG A 180 -20.67 -0.40 4.17
CA ARG A 180 -20.80 -0.89 5.54
C ARG A 180 -19.52 -0.63 6.35
N PRO A 181 -19.62 -0.45 7.68
CA PRO A 181 -18.45 -0.30 8.55
C PRO A 181 -17.36 -1.36 8.35
N GLU A 182 -17.75 -2.59 8.04
CA GLU A 182 -16.84 -3.73 7.90
C GLU A 182 -16.03 -3.72 6.60
N GLU A 183 -16.51 -2.99 5.60
CA GLU A 183 -15.83 -2.78 4.34
C GLU A 183 -14.75 -1.69 4.46
N CYS A 184 -14.78 -0.92 5.56
CA CYS A 184 -13.98 0.28 5.77
C CYS A 184 -13.03 0.21 6.98
N PRO A 185 -12.34 -0.92 7.28
CA PRO A 185 -11.46 -0.99 8.44
C PRO A 185 -10.37 0.08 8.35
N TRP A 186 -9.77 0.46 9.48
CA TRP A 186 -8.67 1.42 9.50
C TRP A 186 -7.53 1.02 8.58
N MET A 187 -6.91 1.98 7.89
CA MET A 187 -5.89 1.67 6.88
C MET A 187 -4.64 1.01 7.47
N TYR A 188 -4.35 1.30 8.74
CA TYR A 188 -3.22 0.75 9.47
C TYR A 188 -3.62 -0.49 10.26
N GLY A 189 -2.70 -1.45 10.37
CA GLY A 189 -2.87 -2.62 11.24
C GLY A 189 -2.65 -2.32 12.71
N HIS A 190 -2.65 -3.37 13.53
CA HIS A 190 -2.33 -3.25 14.95
C HIS A 190 -0.84 -3.01 15.17
N LEU A 191 -0.50 -2.02 15.98
CA LEU A 191 0.89 -1.75 16.40
C LEU A 191 1.56 -2.96 17.06
N ARG A 192 0.78 -3.84 17.73
CA ARG A 192 1.26 -5.09 18.35
C ARG A 192 1.54 -6.22 17.35
N GLY A 193 1.16 -6.06 16.08
CA GLY A 193 1.16 -7.12 15.07
C GLY A 193 2.40 -7.21 14.19
N ALA A 194 3.53 -6.61 14.61
CA ALA A 194 4.72 -6.37 13.80
C ALA A 194 4.50 -5.39 12.63
N TYR A 195 5.58 -4.69 12.28
CA TYR A 195 5.64 -3.56 11.34
C TYR A 195 5.07 -3.86 9.94
N THR A 196 5.20 -5.10 9.45
CA THR A 196 4.70 -5.53 8.12
C THR A 196 3.19 -5.42 7.96
N LEU A 197 2.44 -5.38 9.07
CA LEU A 197 0.98 -5.30 9.07
C LEU A 197 0.47 -3.88 9.34
N VAL A 198 1.34 -2.94 9.72
CA VAL A 198 0.92 -1.61 10.20
C VAL A 198 0.86 -0.59 9.08
N TRP A 199 1.86 -0.55 8.21
CA TRP A 199 2.09 0.57 7.29
C TRP A 199 1.46 0.35 5.89
N HIS A 200 0.99 1.42 5.26
CA HIS A 200 0.64 1.52 3.82
C HIS A 200 -0.04 0.29 3.17
N GLN A 201 -1.01 -0.34 3.86
CA GLN A 201 -1.67 -1.58 3.37
C GLN A 201 -2.35 -1.43 2.01
N VAL A 202 -2.67 -0.20 1.62
CA VAL A 202 -3.22 0.17 0.31
C VAL A 202 -2.28 -0.14 -0.87
N PHE A 203 -0.97 -0.17 -0.64
CA PHE A 203 0.06 -0.47 -1.65
C PHE A 203 0.48 -1.94 -1.67
N ARG A 204 -0.02 -2.77 -0.74
CA ARG A 204 0.37 -4.18 -0.61
C ARG A 204 0.22 -4.95 -1.92
N ARG A 205 -0.94 -4.87 -2.56
CA ARG A 205 -1.20 -5.58 -3.82
C ARG A 205 -0.43 -4.97 -5.01
N PRO A 206 -0.49 -3.64 -5.25
CA PRO A 206 0.28 -2.98 -6.30
C PRO A 206 1.77 -3.34 -6.31
N PHE A 207 2.40 -3.47 -5.14
CA PHE A 207 3.82 -3.81 -5.05
C PHE A 207 4.12 -5.32 -5.12
N THR A 208 3.21 -6.17 -4.63
CA THR A 208 3.45 -7.63 -4.60
C THR A 208 3.00 -8.37 -5.85
N SER A 209 2.04 -7.84 -6.61
CA SER A 209 1.55 -8.51 -7.83
C SER A 209 2.62 -8.60 -8.92
N PRO A 210 3.36 -7.51 -9.26
CA PRO A 210 4.45 -7.57 -10.23
C PRO A 210 5.55 -8.55 -9.85
N GLY A 211 5.96 -8.57 -8.57
CA GLY A 211 6.96 -9.53 -8.09
C GLY A 211 6.51 -10.98 -8.23
N ARG A 212 5.22 -11.27 -7.94
CA ARG A 212 4.64 -12.61 -8.13
C ARG A 212 4.60 -12.99 -9.61
N TYR A 213 4.22 -12.07 -10.47
CA TYR A 213 4.20 -12.28 -11.91
C TYR A 213 5.62 -12.56 -12.45
N LEU A 214 6.58 -11.70 -12.12
CA LEU A 214 7.98 -11.87 -12.53
C LEU A 214 8.54 -13.21 -12.05
N SER A 215 8.35 -13.55 -10.78
CA SER A 215 8.84 -14.81 -10.22
C SER A 215 8.20 -16.05 -10.86
N ARG A 216 6.89 -16.05 -11.08
CA ARG A 216 6.13 -17.27 -11.45
C ARG A 216 5.88 -17.41 -12.93
N GLU A 217 5.61 -16.30 -13.61
CA GLU A 217 5.22 -16.29 -15.02
C GLU A 217 6.39 -16.03 -15.95
N VAL A 218 7.34 -15.20 -15.55
CA VAL A 218 8.53 -14.88 -16.38
C VAL A 218 9.68 -15.83 -16.06
N LEU A 219 10.11 -15.89 -14.79
CA LEU A 219 11.28 -16.66 -14.37
C LEU A 219 10.97 -18.14 -14.04
N LYS A 220 9.69 -18.51 -14.00
CA LYS A 220 9.21 -19.89 -13.72
C LYS A 220 9.81 -20.51 -12.45
N LEU A 221 10.04 -19.71 -11.41
CA LEU A 221 10.63 -20.17 -10.16
C LEU A 221 9.64 -21.04 -9.35
N PRO A 222 10.13 -22.09 -8.65
CA PRO A 222 9.27 -22.91 -7.80
C PRO A 222 8.62 -22.09 -6.69
N ARG A 223 7.33 -22.35 -6.44
CA ARG A 223 6.59 -21.68 -5.35
C ARG A 223 7.24 -22.01 -4.01
N GLY A 224 7.45 -20.99 -3.19
CA GLY A 224 8.08 -21.13 -1.87
C GLY A 224 9.61 -21.23 -1.90
N SER A 225 10.24 -21.25 -3.07
CA SER A 225 11.70 -21.18 -3.16
C SER A 225 12.24 -19.84 -2.65
N TYR A 226 13.45 -19.86 -2.11
CA TYR A 226 14.12 -18.65 -1.63
C TYR A 226 14.30 -17.60 -2.73
N ALA A 227 14.69 -18.04 -3.94
CA ALA A 227 14.80 -17.17 -5.12
C ALA A 227 13.46 -16.49 -5.46
N SER A 228 12.35 -17.22 -5.42
CA SER A 228 11.00 -16.66 -5.63
C SER A 228 10.68 -15.57 -4.60
N SER A 229 11.04 -15.78 -3.33
CA SER A 229 10.83 -14.82 -2.26
C SER A 229 11.68 -13.56 -2.43
N LEU A 230 12.95 -13.70 -2.81
CA LEU A 230 13.85 -12.56 -3.08
C LEU A 230 13.35 -11.71 -4.25
N ILE A 231 12.99 -12.33 -5.38
CA ILE A 231 12.47 -11.59 -6.54
C ILE A 231 11.22 -10.80 -6.15
N GLN A 232 10.30 -11.41 -5.40
CA GLN A 232 9.10 -10.71 -4.91
C GLN A 232 9.44 -9.54 -3.99
N LEU A 233 10.37 -9.74 -3.04
CA LEU A 233 10.79 -8.73 -2.09
C LEU A 233 11.44 -7.53 -2.78
N TYR A 234 12.47 -7.77 -3.60
CA TYR A 234 13.21 -6.71 -4.28
C TYR A 234 12.34 -5.99 -5.32
N THR A 235 11.43 -6.70 -6.00
CA THR A 235 10.46 -6.04 -6.89
C THR A 235 9.54 -5.09 -6.10
N ALA A 236 9.04 -5.52 -4.94
CA ALA A 236 8.16 -4.68 -4.12
C ALA A 236 8.86 -3.41 -3.64
N PHE A 237 10.10 -3.52 -3.16
CA PHE A 237 10.90 -2.37 -2.72
C PHE A 237 11.37 -1.50 -3.88
N PHE A 238 11.66 -2.06 -5.06
CA PHE A 238 11.96 -1.28 -6.27
C PHE A 238 10.78 -0.38 -6.66
N LEU A 239 9.56 -0.93 -6.67
CA LEU A 239 8.35 -0.17 -6.98
C LEU A 239 8.05 0.88 -5.90
N SER A 240 8.29 0.54 -4.63
CA SER A 240 8.17 1.50 -3.53
C SER A 240 9.16 2.64 -3.65
N ALA A 241 10.44 2.36 -3.92
CA ALA A 241 11.48 3.35 -4.12
C ALA A 241 11.19 4.25 -5.33
N SER A 242 10.73 3.68 -6.43
CA SER A 242 10.32 4.42 -7.63
C SER A 242 9.17 5.39 -7.34
N LEU A 243 8.16 4.95 -6.57
CA LEU A 243 7.05 5.80 -6.17
C LEU A 243 7.52 6.99 -5.33
N HIS A 244 8.42 6.78 -4.37
CA HIS A 244 8.97 7.88 -3.56
C HIS A 244 9.83 8.84 -4.39
N LEU A 245 10.61 8.32 -5.34
CA LEU A 245 11.38 9.15 -6.26
C LEU A 245 10.47 10.06 -7.10
N VAL A 246 9.39 9.51 -7.69
CA VAL A 246 8.41 10.28 -8.48
C VAL A 246 7.63 11.27 -7.61
N MET A 247 7.30 10.89 -6.38
CA MET A 247 6.68 11.78 -5.39
C MET A 247 7.55 13.01 -5.13
N ILE A 248 8.83 12.81 -4.79
CA ILE A 248 9.76 13.90 -4.49
C ILE A 248 10.01 14.77 -5.73
N TYR A 249 10.16 14.17 -6.91
CA TYR A 249 10.28 14.91 -8.16
C TYR A 249 9.12 15.90 -8.38
N GLY A 250 7.89 15.57 -7.97
CA GLY A 250 6.77 16.51 -8.07
C GLY A 250 6.93 17.77 -7.21
N GLY A 251 7.60 17.64 -6.06
CA GLY A 251 7.80 18.73 -5.11
C GLY A 251 8.97 19.64 -5.47
N VAL A 252 10.11 19.05 -5.85
CA VAL A 252 11.38 19.77 -6.05
C VAL A 252 11.85 19.84 -7.50
N LYS A 253 11.22 19.09 -8.42
CA LYS A 253 11.57 19.01 -9.85
C LYS A 253 13.01 18.55 -10.16
N THR A 254 13.64 17.89 -9.20
CA THR A 254 14.93 17.22 -9.32
C THR A 254 14.79 15.73 -9.05
N TRP A 255 15.59 14.92 -9.75
CA TRP A 255 15.63 13.47 -9.53
C TRP A 255 16.55 13.15 -8.34
N GLU A 256 15.98 13.10 -7.15
CA GLU A 256 16.69 12.78 -5.91
C GLU A 256 16.94 11.27 -5.78
N LEU A 257 17.96 10.75 -6.48
CA LEU A 257 18.26 9.31 -6.53
C LEU A 257 18.60 8.71 -5.15
N ASP A 258 19.08 9.52 -4.21
CA ASP A 258 19.35 9.08 -2.84
C ASP A 258 18.08 8.54 -2.15
N VAL A 259 16.92 9.14 -2.44
CA VAL A 259 15.61 8.66 -1.96
C VAL A 259 15.37 7.24 -2.47
N PHE A 260 15.62 7.01 -3.75
CA PHE A 260 15.47 5.67 -4.33
C PHE A 260 16.38 4.66 -3.64
N VAL A 261 17.65 5.00 -3.43
CA VAL A 261 18.63 4.12 -2.78
C VAL A 261 18.18 3.77 -1.36
N VAL A 262 17.75 4.75 -0.56
CA VAL A 262 17.30 4.53 0.82
C VAL A 262 16.11 3.56 0.87
N PHE A 263 15.09 3.77 0.05
CA PHE A 263 13.92 2.89 0.04
C PHE A 263 14.22 1.51 -0.54
N PHE A 264 15.08 1.41 -1.56
CA PHE A 264 15.45 0.13 -2.14
C PHE A 264 16.34 -0.69 -1.21
N ALA A 265 17.26 -0.05 -0.48
CA ALA A 265 18.17 -0.68 0.48
C ALA A 265 17.43 -1.42 1.61
N GLN A 266 16.20 -1.00 1.95
CA GLN A 266 15.36 -1.72 2.91
C GLN A 266 15.10 -3.19 2.51
N ALA A 267 15.09 -3.52 1.22
CA ALA A 267 15.02 -4.92 0.77
C ALA A 267 16.22 -5.75 1.26
N GLY A 268 17.41 -5.15 1.24
CA GLY A 268 18.63 -5.75 1.77
C GLY A 268 18.57 -5.93 3.28
N VAL A 269 18.09 -4.92 4.01
CA VAL A 269 17.89 -4.98 5.46
C VAL A 269 16.92 -6.10 5.85
N VAL A 270 15.76 -6.19 5.19
CA VAL A 270 14.77 -7.27 5.43
C VAL A 270 15.34 -8.64 5.09
N THR A 271 16.16 -8.74 4.03
CA THR A 271 16.84 -9.99 3.66
C THR A 271 17.80 -10.41 4.76
N LEU A 272 18.63 -9.48 5.26
CA LEU A 272 19.57 -9.71 6.36
C LEU A 272 18.85 -10.14 7.64
N GLU A 273 17.79 -9.43 8.02
CA GLU A 273 16.94 -9.77 9.18
C GLU A 273 16.38 -11.20 9.05
N THR A 274 15.88 -11.57 7.87
CA THR A 274 15.35 -12.91 7.62
C THR A 274 16.42 -13.99 7.77
N VAL A 275 17.64 -13.74 7.28
CA VAL A 275 18.78 -14.66 7.41
C VAL A 275 19.20 -14.79 8.87
N ILE A 276 19.32 -13.69 9.62
CA ILE A 276 19.68 -13.69 11.05
C ILE A 276 18.63 -14.47 11.86
N ILE A 277 17.33 -14.22 11.63
CA ILE A 277 16.25 -14.95 12.30
C ILE A 277 16.31 -16.45 11.95
N SER A 278 16.59 -16.80 10.69
CA SER A 278 16.71 -18.19 10.28
C SER A 278 17.90 -18.89 10.94
N LEU A 279 19.05 -18.21 11.03
CA LEU A 279 20.24 -18.73 11.71
C LEU A 279 20.01 -18.91 13.21
N GLY A 280 19.42 -17.92 13.88
CA GLY A 280 19.09 -18.02 15.31
C GLY A 280 18.18 -19.22 15.61
N ARG A 281 17.16 -19.46 14.77
CA ARG A 281 16.29 -20.65 14.89
C ARG A 281 17.07 -21.95 14.69
N ARG A 282 17.97 -22.01 13.71
CA ARG A 282 18.81 -23.21 13.45
C ARG A 282 19.81 -23.48 14.57
N LEU A 283 20.30 -22.44 15.23
CA LEU A 283 21.20 -22.54 16.38
C LEU A 283 20.48 -22.82 17.70
N GLY A 284 19.15 -22.99 17.69
CA GLY A 284 18.36 -23.32 18.87
C GLY A 284 18.20 -22.17 19.85
N VAL A 285 18.32 -20.91 19.40
CA VAL A 285 18.08 -19.75 20.26
C VAL A 285 16.63 -19.80 20.78
N PRO A 286 16.42 -19.83 22.11
CA PRO A 286 15.08 -19.97 22.67
C PRO A 286 14.22 -18.73 22.38
N GLU A 287 12.92 -18.95 22.18
CA GLU A 287 11.98 -17.84 22.11
C GLU A 287 11.90 -17.14 23.47
N HIS A 288 12.13 -15.83 23.47
CA HIS A 288 12.11 -14.99 24.66
C HIS A 288 11.46 -13.64 24.34
N PRO A 289 10.63 -13.07 25.22
CA PRO A 289 10.00 -11.76 25.00
C PRO A 289 10.99 -10.63 24.69
N ALA A 290 12.22 -10.73 25.22
CA ALA A 290 13.29 -9.77 24.93
C ALA A 290 13.63 -9.69 23.43
N TRP A 291 13.55 -10.79 22.67
CA TRP A 291 13.78 -10.77 21.23
C TRP A 291 12.70 -9.97 20.49
N ARG A 292 11.46 -9.99 20.99
CA ARG A 292 10.38 -9.15 20.45
C ARG A 292 10.63 -7.67 20.75
N CYS A 293 11.10 -7.34 21.96
CA CYS A 293 11.49 -5.99 22.33
C CYS A 293 12.64 -5.47 21.46
N ALA A 294 13.70 -6.26 21.31
CA ALA A 294 14.84 -5.94 20.44
C ALA A 294 14.40 -5.72 18.99
N GLY A 295 13.48 -6.56 18.48
CA GLY A 295 12.90 -6.37 17.15
C GLY A 295 12.11 -5.05 17.01
N TYR A 296 11.36 -4.63 18.04
CA TYR A 296 10.69 -3.33 18.03
C TYR A 296 11.68 -2.17 18.03
N ILE A 297 12.76 -2.27 18.81
CA ILE A 297 13.81 -1.23 18.87
C ILE A 297 14.59 -1.16 17.56
N TRP A 298 14.90 -2.29 16.94
CA TRP A 298 15.62 -2.36 15.66
C TRP A 298 14.87 -1.67 14.52
N VAL A 299 13.53 -1.72 14.56
CA VAL A 299 12.66 -1.19 13.50
C VAL A 299 12.23 0.25 13.74
N ALA A 300 12.25 0.71 15.00
CA ALA A 300 11.88 2.07 15.40
C ALA A 300 12.96 3.08 15.02
#